data_AF-A0A835TPD6-F1
#
_entry.id   AF-A0A835TPD6-F1
#
_cell.length_a   1.000
_cell.length_b   1.000
_cell.length_c   1.000
_cell.angle_alpha   90.00
_cell.angle_beta   90.00
_cell.angle_gamma   90.00
#
_symmetry.space_group_name_H-M   'P 1'
#
loop_
_entity.id
_entity.type
_entity.pdbx_description
1 polymer ?
#
loop_
_entity_poly.entity_id
_entity_poly.type
_entity_poly.pdbx_seq_one_letter_code
_entity_poly.pdbx_strand_id
1 'polypeptide(L)'
;MEMQVLLHTIKMVLSQRGRDTLAIQTRQHRTCSDSGDRMLPSLKTAFTLLSLLQLISSRAVTPSPQQILKEVILLIQQLNSGVQVPCNDTRVAQVAFTDQQLTDEKLLCQADMALTKVTRCKETYEPLITNLKRLHGKKNCFLSDENEVYLRHFLPALGNFTQGMYRRRGSSATQ
;
A
#
# COMPACT_ATOMS: atom_id res chain seq x y z
N MET A 1 17.76 3.01 -28.47
CA MET A 1 16.52 3.05 -29.27
C MET A 1 15.51 1.96 -28.86
N GLU A 2 15.90 0.92 -28.11
CA GLU A 2 15.00 -0.19 -27.74
C GLU A 2 14.07 0.09 -26.55
N MET A 3 14.43 1.00 -25.64
CA MET A 3 13.61 1.31 -24.46
C MET A 3 12.31 2.06 -24.82
N GLN A 4 12.29 2.79 -25.93
CA GLN A 4 11.08 3.46 -26.43
C GLN A 4 10.07 2.48 -27.05
N VAL A 5 10.55 1.42 -27.71
CA VAL A 5 9.70 0.37 -28.28
C VAL A 5 9.01 -0.41 -27.17
N LEU A 6 9.74 -0.74 -26.09
CA LEU A 6 9.18 -1.43 -24.94
C LEU A 6 8.10 -0.59 -24.22
N LEU A 7 8.36 0.72 -24.05
CA LEU A 7 7.40 1.63 -23.41
C LEU A 7 6.15 1.84 -24.29
N HIS A 8 6.30 1.86 -25.62
CA HIS A 8 5.17 1.97 -26.55
C HIS A 8 4.32 0.70 -26.55
N THR A 9 4.94 -0.48 -26.49
CA THR A 9 4.22 -1.76 -26.40
C THR A 9 3.46 -1.88 -25.08
N ILE A 10 4.06 -1.47 -23.96
CA ILE A 10 3.39 -1.47 -22.65
C ILE A 10 2.20 -0.50 -22.65
N LYS A 11 2.35 0.70 -23.23
CA LYS A 11 1.23 1.66 -23.37
C LYS A 11 0.08 1.12 -24.22
N MET A 12 0.37 0.40 -25.32
CA MET A 12 -0.68 -0.20 -26.14
C MET A 12 -1.42 -1.32 -25.39
N VAL A 13 -0.69 -2.18 -24.67
CA VAL A 13 -1.31 -3.27 -23.88
C VAL A 13 -2.18 -2.72 -22.74
N LEU A 14 -1.74 -1.65 -22.07
CA LEU A 14 -2.52 -1.00 -21.01
C LEU A 14 -3.72 -0.22 -21.56
N SER A 15 -3.63 0.35 -22.77
CA SER A 15 -4.74 1.06 -23.43
C SER A 15 -5.82 0.11 -23.97
N GLN A 16 -5.48 -1.14 -24.31
CA GLN A 16 -6.45 -2.16 -24.71
C GLN A 16 -7.26 -2.64 -23.48
N ARG A 17 -6.58 -2.81 -22.33
CA ARG A 17 -7.20 -3.28 -21.07
C ARG A 17 -8.26 -2.33 -20.50
N GLY A 18 -8.21 -1.04 -20.85
CA GLY A 18 -9.21 -0.05 -20.47
C GLY A 18 -10.53 -0.09 -21.28
N ARG A 19 -10.58 -0.83 -22.40
CA ARG A 19 -11.79 -0.92 -23.25
C ARG A 19 -12.50 -2.28 -23.22
N ASP A 20 -11.84 -3.34 -22.75
CA ASP A 20 -12.41 -4.70 -22.75
C ASP A 20 -13.03 -5.12 -21.40
N THR A 21 -13.05 -4.24 -20.40
CA THR A 21 -13.68 -4.52 -19.09
C THR A 21 -15.18 -4.19 -19.08
N LEU A 22 -15.88 -4.46 -20.18
CA LEU A 22 -17.34 -4.34 -20.26
C LEU A 22 -17.97 -5.25 -21.31
N ALA A 23 -17.50 -6.49 -21.41
CA ALA A 23 -18.28 -7.60 -21.94
C ALA A 23 -17.50 -8.89 -21.64
N ILE A 24 -18.11 -9.80 -20.90
CA ILE A 24 -18.17 -11.25 -21.19
C ILE A 24 -18.87 -11.87 -19.99
N GLN A 25 -20.19 -11.79 -20.11
CA GLN A 25 -21.16 -12.60 -19.40
C GLN A 25 -21.15 -14.00 -20.05
N THR A 26 -20.93 -15.00 -19.21
CA THR A 26 -21.35 -16.40 -19.34
C THR A 26 -21.97 -16.83 -20.68
N ARG A 27 -21.28 -17.71 -21.43
CA ARG A 27 -21.98 -18.73 -22.22
C ARG A 27 -21.17 -20.01 -22.41
N GLN A 28 -21.88 -21.09 -22.11
CA GLN A 28 -21.56 -22.50 -22.12
C GLN A 28 -21.02 -23.05 -23.45
N HIS A 29 -20.17 -24.07 -23.31
CA HIS A 29 -20.16 -25.36 -24.04
C HIS A 29 -20.45 -25.35 -25.55
N ARG A 30 -19.42 -25.66 -26.35
CA ARG A 30 -19.54 -26.57 -27.51
C ARG A 30 -18.17 -27.14 -27.89
N THR A 31 -18.10 -28.46 -27.86
CA THR A 31 -17.11 -29.31 -28.54
C THR A 31 -17.27 -29.21 -30.05
N CYS A 32 -16.18 -29.27 -30.81
CA CYS A 32 -16.09 -30.01 -32.08
C CYS A 32 -14.61 -30.20 -32.49
N SER A 33 -14.41 -31.33 -33.18
CA SER A 33 -13.19 -32.07 -33.48
C SER A 33 -12.17 -31.41 -34.43
N ASP A 34 -10.94 -31.90 -34.28
CA ASP A 34 -10.02 -32.42 -35.32
C ASP A 34 -9.66 -31.54 -36.52
N SER A 35 -8.39 -31.10 -36.56
CA SER A 35 -7.62 -30.83 -37.80
C SER A 35 -6.16 -30.51 -37.49
N GLY A 36 -5.24 -31.35 -37.96
CA GLY A 36 -3.98 -30.91 -38.58
C GLY A 36 -2.78 -30.62 -37.66
N ASP A 37 -1.93 -31.64 -37.52
CA ASP A 37 -0.52 -31.50 -37.14
C ASP A 37 0.23 -30.51 -38.04
N ARG A 38 0.65 -29.37 -37.46
CA ARG A 38 1.98 -28.74 -37.57
C ARG A 38 1.95 -27.36 -36.89
N MET A 39 1.93 -27.33 -35.57
CA MET A 39 2.41 -26.14 -34.84
C MET A 39 3.90 -26.31 -34.59
N LEU A 40 4.71 -25.41 -35.17
CA LEU A 40 6.15 -25.31 -34.93
C LEU A 40 6.43 -25.35 -33.41
N PRO A 41 7.27 -26.29 -32.91
CA PRO A 41 7.54 -26.47 -31.47
C PRO A 41 7.99 -25.20 -30.75
N SER A 42 8.58 -24.26 -31.48
CA SER A 42 9.10 -22.97 -31.00
C SER A 42 7.99 -21.98 -30.58
N LEU A 43 6.83 -22.00 -31.23
CA LEU A 43 5.76 -21.03 -30.91
C LEU A 43 5.03 -21.42 -29.61
N LYS A 44 4.72 -22.71 -29.43
CA LYS A 44 4.07 -23.22 -28.21
C LYS A 44 4.91 -22.98 -26.96
N THR A 45 6.23 -23.14 -27.06
CA THR A 45 7.16 -22.90 -25.94
C THR A 45 7.28 -21.42 -25.60
N ALA A 46 7.24 -20.52 -26.59
CA ALA A 46 7.20 -19.09 -26.34
C ALA A 46 5.92 -18.65 -25.59
N PHE A 47 4.75 -19.19 -25.98
CA PHE A 47 3.49 -18.89 -25.29
C PHE A 47 3.42 -19.43 -23.86
N THR A 48 3.97 -20.62 -23.60
CA THR A 48 4.04 -21.16 -22.23
C THR A 48 5.00 -20.36 -21.36
N LEU A 49 6.15 -19.94 -21.88
CA LEU A 49 7.08 -19.06 -21.18
C LEU A 49 6.48 -17.70 -20.86
N LEU A 50 5.76 -17.07 -21.81
CA LEU A 50 5.04 -15.81 -21.57
C LEU A 50 3.95 -15.97 -20.51
N SER A 51 3.21 -17.09 -20.54
CA SER A 51 2.19 -17.39 -19.54
C SER A 51 2.78 -17.60 -18.14
N LEU A 52 3.94 -18.27 -18.04
CA LEU A 52 4.69 -18.43 -16.79
C LEU A 52 5.24 -17.10 -16.27
N LEU A 53 5.78 -16.24 -17.14
CA LEU A 53 6.21 -14.89 -16.79
C LEU A 53 5.05 -14.03 -16.28
N GLN A 54 3.88 -14.10 -16.92
CA GLN A 54 2.69 -13.41 -16.42
C GLN A 54 2.22 -13.98 -15.08
N LEU A 55 2.29 -15.30 -14.89
CA LEU A 55 1.92 -15.94 -13.64
C LEU A 55 2.85 -15.52 -12.49
N ILE A 56 4.16 -15.52 -12.70
CA ILE A 56 5.16 -15.09 -11.72
C ILE A 56 5.01 -13.58 -11.42
N SER A 57 4.74 -12.76 -12.44
CA SER A 57 4.54 -11.31 -12.28
C SER A 57 3.22 -10.94 -11.61
N SER A 58 2.21 -11.83 -11.62
CA SER A 58 0.89 -11.57 -11.04
C SER A 58 0.80 -11.83 -9.53
N ARG A 59 1.84 -12.41 -8.93
CA ARG A 59 1.86 -12.66 -7.49
C ARG A 59 2.08 -11.35 -6.75
N ALA A 60 0.97 -10.74 -6.30
CA ALA A 60 1.02 -9.61 -5.39
C ALA A 60 1.81 -10.02 -4.13
N VAL A 61 3.03 -9.52 -4.00
CA VAL A 61 3.83 -9.68 -2.79
C VAL A 61 3.19 -8.79 -1.74
N THR A 62 2.52 -9.38 -0.76
CA THR A 62 2.05 -8.64 0.40
C THR A 62 3.27 -8.21 1.21
N PRO A 63 3.49 -6.89 1.42
CA PRO A 63 4.63 -6.44 2.19
C PRO A 63 4.50 -6.90 3.64
N SER A 64 5.62 -7.34 4.20
CA SER A 64 5.73 -7.68 5.61
C SER A 64 5.41 -6.45 6.49
N PRO A 65 4.96 -6.65 7.73
CA PRO A 65 4.74 -5.54 8.66
C PRO A 65 5.98 -4.66 8.85
N GLN A 66 7.19 -5.22 8.76
CA GLN A 66 8.43 -4.47 8.88
C GLN A 66 8.70 -3.57 7.67
N GLN A 67 8.35 -4.02 6.45
CA GLN A 67 8.40 -3.18 5.25
C GLN A 67 7.40 -2.02 5.34
N ILE A 68 6.15 -2.30 5.73
CA ILE A 68 5.12 -1.27 5.90
C ILE A 68 5.55 -0.25 6.95
N LEU A 69 6.14 -0.69 8.06
CA LEU A 69 6.62 0.20 9.11
C LEU A 69 7.79 1.08 8.65
N LYS A 70 8.69 0.54 7.82
CA LYS A 70 9.74 1.34 7.17
C LYS A 70 9.14 2.42 6.25
N GLU A 71 8.13 2.07 5.46
CA GLU A 71 7.42 3.04 4.61
C GLU A 71 6.75 4.14 5.43
N VAL A 72 6.08 3.79 6.54
CA VAL A 72 5.47 4.78 7.46
C VAL A 72 6.51 5.77 7.98
N ILE A 73 7.67 5.29 8.43
CA ILE A 73 8.75 6.14 8.93
C ILE A 73 9.24 7.10 7.83
N LEU A 74 9.45 6.60 6.61
CA LEU A 74 9.90 7.41 5.48
C LEU A 74 8.88 8.48 5.09
N LEU A 75 7.59 8.12 5.06
CA LEU A 75 6.51 9.07 4.78
C LEU A 75 6.45 10.18 5.83
N ILE A 76 6.56 9.85 7.11
CA ILE A 76 6.56 10.84 8.19
C ILE A 76 7.79 11.76 8.08
N GLN A 77 8.97 11.21 7.78
CA GLN A 77 10.17 12.01 7.53
C GLN A 77 9.97 12.98 6.37
N GLN A 78 9.41 12.52 5.25
CA GLN A 78 9.12 13.36 4.11
C GLN A 78 8.15 14.50 4.47
N LEU A 79 7.07 14.20 5.18
CA LEU A 79 6.07 15.19 5.62
C LEU A 79 6.66 16.24 6.57
N ASN A 80 7.65 15.87 7.38
CA ASN A 80 8.34 16.75 8.32
C ASN A 80 9.57 17.46 7.73
N SER A 81 10.04 17.07 6.54
CA SER A 81 11.25 17.63 5.92
C SER A 81 11.03 18.96 5.18
N GLY A 82 9.79 19.32 4.88
CA GLY A 82 9.43 20.57 4.22
C GLY A 82 9.59 21.79 5.13
N VAL A 83 9.61 22.99 4.54
CA VAL A 83 9.63 24.27 5.28
C VAL A 83 8.46 24.37 6.26
N GLN A 84 7.32 23.75 5.91
CA GLN A 84 6.18 23.56 6.80
C GLN A 84 5.51 22.21 6.54
N VAL A 85 4.97 21.61 7.60
CA VAL A 85 4.13 20.41 7.52
C VAL A 85 2.83 20.75 6.76
N PRO A 86 2.35 19.90 5.82
CA PRO A 86 1.08 20.10 5.15
C PRO A 86 -0.08 20.25 6.15
N CYS A 87 -0.83 21.34 6.05
CA CYS A 87 -1.84 21.72 7.06
C CYS A 87 -1.29 21.82 8.50
N ASN A 88 -0.13 22.46 8.66
CA ASN A 88 0.57 22.64 9.92
C ASN A 88 -0.34 22.97 11.13
N ASP A 89 -1.28 23.91 10.97
CA ASP A 89 -2.16 24.39 12.04
C ASP A 89 -3.45 23.58 12.20
N THR A 90 -3.64 22.51 11.44
CA THR A 90 -4.74 21.58 11.68
C THR A 90 -4.50 20.86 13.00
N ARG A 91 -5.54 20.86 13.85
CA ARG A 91 -5.60 20.12 15.10
C ARG A 91 -6.19 18.73 14.84
N VAL A 92 -5.64 17.74 15.51
CA VAL A 92 -6.11 16.36 15.50
C VAL A 92 -6.19 15.85 16.93
N ALA A 93 -7.06 14.88 17.18
CA ALA A 93 -7.17 14.25 18.49
C ALA A 93 -5.82 13.68 18.94
N GLN A 94 -5.46 13.92 20.20
CA GLN A 94 -4.19 13.52 20.77
C GLN A 94 -4.15 12.01 21.00
N VAL A 95 -3.03 11.39 20.65
CA VAL A 95 -2.76 9.97 20.91
C VAL A 95 -1.63 9.84 21.92
N ALA A 96 -1.85 9.05 22.98
CA ALA A 96 -0.90 8.86 24.07
C ALA A 96 0.16 7.82 23.72
N PHE A 97 1.06 8.13 22.77
CA PHE A 97 2.09 7.20 22.28
C PHE A 97 3.08 6.67 23.34
N THR A 98 3.13 7.30 24.52
CA THR A 98 3.98 6.90 25.65
C THR A 98 3.23 6.06 26.69
N ASP A 99 1.92 5.87 26.54
CA ASP A 99 1.13 5.08 27.47
C ASP A 99 1.44 3.59 27.31
N GLN A 100 2.13 3.03 28.30
CA GLN A 100 2.53 1.63 28.32
C GLN A 100 1.36 0.66 28.55
N GLN A 101 0.18 1.16 28.93
CA GLN A 101 -1.03 0.33 29.08
C GLN A 101 -1.68 0.00 27.73
N LEU A 102 -1.37 0.75 26.67
CA LEU A 102 -1.96 0.56 25.35
C LEU A 102 -1.04 -0.29 24.46
N THR A 103 -1.63 -1.24 23.74
CA THR A 103 -0.87 -2.03 22.77
C THR A 103 -0.49 -1.20 21.56
N ASP A 104 0.63 -1.55 20.91
CA ASP A 104 1.12 -0.88 19.70
C ASP A 104 0.01 -0.78 18.62
N GLU A 105 -0.75 -1.85 18.41
CA GLU A 105 -1.87 -1.88 17.45
C GLU A 105 -3.00 -0.91 17.83
N LYS A 106 -3.28 -0.72 19.13
CA LYS A 106 -4.31 0.23 19.58
C LYS A 106 -3.86 1.66 19.35
N LEU A 107 -2.59 1.97 19.61
CA LEU A 107 -2.01 3.29 19.33
C LEU A 107 -1.97 3.60 17.84
N LEU A 108 -1.61 2.63 16.98
CA LEU A 108 -1.67 2.79 15.53
C LEU A 108 -3.09 3.03 15.00
N CYS A 109 -4.07 2.31 15.55
CA CYS A 109 -5.50 2.44 15.24
C CYS A 109 -6.05 3.81 15.64
N GLN A 110 -5.60 4.36 16.77
CA GLN A 110 -5.92 5.73 17.17
C GLN A 110 -5.25 6.76 16.26
N ALA A 111 -4.00 6.55 15.87
CA ALA A 111 -3.31 7.43 14.94
C ALA A 111 -3.97 7.47 13.55
N ASP A 112 -4.42 6.32 13.04
CA ASP A 112 -5.24 6.21 11.82
C ASP A 112 -6.50 7.09 11.91
N MET A 113 -7.26 6.99 13.01
CA MET A 113 -8.45 7.82 13.24
C MET A 113 -8.13 9.32 13.29
N ALA A 114 -7.10 9.70 14.03
CA ALA A 114 -6.70 11.10 14.19
C ALA A 114 -6.36 11.73 12.82
N LEU A 115 -5.61 11.01 11.98
CA LEU A 115 -5.24 11.48 10.63
C LEU A 115 -6.41 11.45 9.64
N THR A 116 -7.34 10.50 9.77
CA THR A 116 -8.54 10.44 8.90
C THR A 116 -9.45 11.66 9.08
N LYS A 117 -9.38 12.35 10.22
CA LYS A 117 -10.11 13.60 10.48
C LYS A 117 -9.51 14.82 9.76
N VAL A 118 -8.30 14.71 9.20
CA VAL A 118 -7.68 15.79 8.43
C VAL A 118 -8.34 15.89 7.06
N THR A 119 -9.20 16.89 6.85
CA THR A 119 -9.98 17.03 5.61
C THR A 119 -9.28 17.83 4.52
N ARG A 120 -8.62 18.96 4.87
CA ARG A 120 -8.07 19.92 3.88
C ARG A 120 -6.95 19.36 2.99
N CYS A 121 -6.08 18.53 3.55
CA CYS A 121 -4.93 17.92 2.85
C CYS A 121 -4.94 16.39 3.00
N LYS A 122 -6.14 15.81 2.99
CA LYS A 122 -6.35 14.37 3.18
C LYS A 122 -5.49 13.53 2.25
N GLU A 123 -5.45 13.88 0.96
CA GLU A 123 -4.71 13.14 -0.07
C GLU A 123 -3.21 13.04 0.24
N THR A 124 -2.65 14.07 0.88
CA THR A 124 -1.24 14.07 1.32
C THR A 124 -0.97 13.04 2.42
N TYR A 125 -1.95 12.79 3.28
CA TYR A 125 -1.84 11.85 4.40
C TYR A 125 -2.36 10.45 4.07
N GLU A 126 -3.06 10.26 2.95
CA GLU A 126 -3.69 9.00 2.57
C GLU A 126 -2.74 7.79 2.46
N PRO A 127 -1.50 7.92 1.91
CA PRO A 127 -0.53 6.83 1.94
C PRO A 127 -0.14 6.42 3.37
N LEU A 128 0.00 7.40 4.27
CA LEU A 128 0.33 7.17 5.68
C LEU A 128 -0.83 6.47 6.39
N ILE A 129 -2.05 7.00 6.26
CA ILE A 129 -3.30 6.43 6.78
C ILE A 129 -3.47 4.97 6.33
N THR A 130 -3.32 4.71 5.03
CA THR A 130 -3.43 3.36 4.46
C THR A 130 -2.44 2.39 5.09
N ASN A 131 -1.18 2.81 5.26
CA ASN A 131 -0.16 1.95 5.86
C ASN A 131 -0.36 1.73 7.37
N LEU A 132 -0.83 2.74 8.12
CA LEU A 132 -1.23 2.57 9.52
C LEU A 132 -2.36 1.54 9.63
N LYS A 133 -3.37 1.64 8.76
CA LYS A 133 -4.49 0.70 8.71
C LYS A 133 -4.07 -0.75 8.47
N ARG A 134 -3.12 -0.95 7.56
CA ARG A 134 -2.53 -2.26 7.28
C ARG A 134 -1.73 -2.81 8.45
N LEU A 135 -1.07 -1.95 9.23
CA LEU A 135 -0.30 -2.36 10.40
C LEU A 135 -1.20 -2.78 11.57
N HIS A 136 -2.31 -2.07 11.84
CA HIS A 136 -3.16 -2.40 12.97
C HIS A 136 -4.27 -3.40 12.67
N GLY A 137 -4.71 -3.55 11.41
CA GLY A 137 -5.66 -4.59 10.97
C GLY A 137 -7.09 -4.51 11.53
N LYS A 138 -7.34 -3.65 12.52
CA LYS A 138 -8.65 -3.45 13.16
C LYS A 138 -9.66 -2.78 12.22
N LYS A 139 -10.92 -3.23 12.29
CA LYS A 139 -12.05 -2.62 11.56
C LYS A 139 -12.57 -1.36 12.24
N ASN A 140 -12.59 -1.38 13.57
CA ASN A 140 -13.11 -0.30 14.40
C ASN A 140 -12.00 0.17 15.33
N CYS A 141 -11.85 1.48 15.39
CA CYS A 141 -10.93 2.18 16.28
C CYS A 141 -11.76 3.11 17.17
N PHE A 142 -11.24 3.42 18.36
CA PHE A 142 -11.86 4.39 19.26
C PHE A 142 -10.79 5.38 19.74
N LEU A 143 -11.10 6.66 19.62
CA LEU A 143 -10.28 7.77 20.06
C LEU A 143 -11.22 8.86 20.59
N SER A 144 -11.00 9.30 21.83
CA SER A 144 -11.66 10.49 22.38
C SER A 144 -11.09 11.74 21.71
N ASP A 145 -11.93 12.73 21.46
CA ASP A 145 -11.60 14.03 20.87
C ASP A 145 -11.51 15.16 21.92
N GLU A 146 -11.47 14.81 23.21
CA GLU A 146 -11.36 15.79 24.32
C GLU A 146 -10.08 16.64 24.24
N ASN A 147 -8.98 16.04 23.82
CA ASN A 147 -7.68 16.71 23.71
C ASN A 147 -7.21 16.70 22.26
N GLU A 148 -6.72 17.85 21.79
CA GLU A 148 -6.21 17.99 20.43
C GLU A 148 -4.82 18.62 20.39
N VAL A 149 -4.03 18.19 19.42
CA VAL A 149 -2.67 18.63 19.17
C VAL A 149 -2.51 19.05 17.70
N TYR A 150 -1.63 20.01 17.42
CA TYR A 150 -1.33 20.39 16.03
C TYR A 150 -0.58 19.28 15.28
N LEU A 151 -0.84 19.15 13.97
CA LEU A 151 -0.19 18.15 13.11
C LEU A 151 1.34 18.20 13.18
N ARG A 152 1.93 19.39 13.25
CA ARG A 152 3.39 19.56 13.45
C ARG A 152 3.97 18.92 14.70
N HIS A 153 3.16 18.68 15.73
CA HIS A 153 3.59 17.99 16.94
C HIS A 153 3.16 16.52 16.93
N PHE A 154 2.01 16.23 16.30
CA PHE A 154 1.51 14.88 16.12
C PHE A 154 2.45 14.00 15.27
N LEU A 155 2.87 14.48 14.09
CA LEU A 155 3.68 13.67 13.15
C LEU A 155 5.05 13.28 13.72
N PRO A 156 5.82 14.19 14.36
CA PRO A 156 7.06 13.78 15.03
C PRO A 156 6.82 12.74 16.14
N ALA A 157 5.75 12.87 16.92
CA ALA A 157 5.42 11.90 17.96
C ALA A 157 5.11 10.51 17.38
N LEU A 158 4.30 10.46 16.31
CA LEU A 158 4.02 9.23 15.57
C LEU A 158 5.29 8.63 14.95
N GLY A 159 6.17 9.48 14.41
CA GLY A 159 7.47 9.07 13.86
C GLY A 159 8.36 8.40 14.91
N ASN A 160 8.48 9.01 16.09
CA ASN A 160 9.25 8.44 17.20
C ASN A 160 8.69 7.10 17.66
N PHE A 161 7.36 7.01 17.79
CA PHE A 161 6.66 5.79 18.18
C PHE A 161 6.91 4.65 17.18
N THR A 162 6.69 4.90 15.89
CA THR A 162 6.88 3.90 14.82
C THR A 162 8.35 3.50 14.62
N GLN A 163 9.28 4.44 14.79
CA GLN A 163 10.72 4.15 14.82
C GLN A 163 11.09 3.22 15.99
N GLY A 164 10.50 3.43 17.17
CA GLY A 164 10.65 2.56 18.33
C GLY A 164 10.14 1.15 18.05
N MET A 165 8.93 1.03 17.47
CA MET A 165 8.37 -0.26 17.04
C MET A 165 9.29 -0.99 16.05
N TYR A 166 9.88 -0.27 15.09
CA TYR A 166 10.73 -0.85 14.06
C TYR A 166 11.99 -1.48 14.65
N ARG A 167 12.61 -0.78 15.61
CA ARG A 167 13.78 -1.28 16.33
C ARG A 167 13.48 -2.52 17.16
N ARG A 168 12.33 -2.53 17.87
CA ARG A 168 11.90 -3.69 18.67
C ARG A 168 11.70 -4.93 17.79
N ARG A 169 10.98 -4.79 16.68
CA ARG A 169 10.71 -5.91 15.75
C ARG A 169 11.96 -6.44 15.04
N GLY A 170 12.90 -5.56 14.69
CA GLY A 170 14.17 -5.97 14.08
C GLY A 170 15.07 -6.75 15.04
N SER A 171 14.98 -6.47 16.35
CA SER A 171 15.80 -7.14 17.37
C SER A 171 15.29 -8.54 17.73
N SER A 172 13.98 -8.80 17.56
CA SER A 172 13.36 -10.11 17.86
C SER A 172 13.67 -11.20 16.83
N ALA A 173 14.28 -10.86 15.67
CA ALA A 173 14.62 -11.82 14.62
C ALA A 173 16.03 -12.42 14.76
N THR A 174 16.76 -12.08 15.85
CA THR A 174 18.17 -12.46 16.05
C THR A 174 18.41 -13.26 17.34
N GLN A 175 17.36 -13.83 17.94
CA GLN A 175 17.44 -14.73 19.10
C GLN A 175 16.85 -16.09 18.80
#